data_AF-A0A9P1I642-F1
#
_entry.id   AF-A0A9P1I642-F1
#
_cell.length_a   1.000
_cell.length_b   1.000
_cell.length_c   1.000
_cell.angle_alpha   90.00
_cell.angle_beta   90.00
_cell.angle_gamma   90.00
#
_symmetry.space_group_name_H-M   'P 1'
#
loop_
_entity.id
_entity.type
_entity.pdbx_description
1 polymer ?
#
loop_
_entity_poly.entity_id
_entity_poly.type
_entity_poly.pdbx_seq_one_letter_code
_entity_poly.pdbx_strand_id
1 'polypeptide(L)'
;MMKNLAGLRSSRVLGVRFTSAGPPPSDPPKPGSLMFKYEQFVGKWPKILALHKTVMNGSRWCFSDVKTYYKTRKSLMSGEKKLADLSVEQLETLVQSGSELAKMIALMIVIQIPGPGDLLILMLEAEKIRHIAIFGPLTSLIPIEGPKMAIVCVLAPMPLTVYLFGFAVIFFPRLVLTRHFWSDEQRREFFQLEVTKALINGEQLLKEVSVETVKPADQLETAQLFLLHGLHSMYLLPGSTNRIQKRIEALRSLDSLIPLEIEQMNERQLIFNCYIRKIDIGSKNKEQLKTSLLDYVKFTSRMPNSTYLYASALFKKNLN
;
A
#
# COMPACT_ATOMS: atom_id res chain seq x y z
N MET A 1 -45.68 -14.08 0.18
CA MET A 1 -44.46 -14.51 0.90
C MET A 1 -43.26 -13.62 0.53
N MET A 2 -43.37 -12.30 0.73
CA MET A 2 -42.38 -11.29 0.30
C MET A 2 -42.24 -10.17 1.37
N LYS A 3 -41.85 -10.50 2.60
CA LYS A 3 -41.60 -9.48 3.64
C LYS A 3 -40.31 -9.65 4.46
N ASN A 4 -39.44 -10.62 4.17
CA ASN A 4 -38.26 -10.92 5.03
C ASN A 4 -36.89 -10.83 4.35
N LEU A 5 -36.71 -10.02 3.31
CA LEU A 5 -35.38 -9.78 2.70
C LEU A 5 -34.80 -8.37 2.95
N ALA A 6 -35.59 -7.44 3.51
CA ALA A 6 -35.12 -6.09 3.82
C ALA A 6 -34.31 -6.02 5.14
N GLY A 7 -34.63 -6.89 6.12
CA GLY A 7 -34.00 -6.87 7.45
C GLY A 7 -32.55 -7.42 7.49
N LEU A 8 -32.20 -8.35 6.61
CA LEU A 8 -30.86 -8.96 6.56
C LEU A 8 -29.84 -8.21 5.67
N ARG A 9 -30.29 -7.22 4.88
CA ARG A 9 -29.41 -6.37 4.06
C ARG A 9 -29.06 -5.04 4.72
N SER A 10 -29.88 -4.56 5.66
CA SER A 10 -29.68 -3.27 6.33
C SER A 10 -28.43 -3.25 7.24
N SER A 11 -28.01 -4.39 7.79
CA SER A 11 -26.81 -4.48 8.62
C SER A 11 -25.47 -4.38 7.87
N ARG A 12 -25.44 -4.40 6.52
CA ARG A 12 -24.20 -4.16 5.75
C ARG A 12 -23.93 -2.68 5.47
N VAL A 13 -24.94 -1.82 5.59
CA VAL A 13 -24.88 -0.41 5.16
C VAL A 13 -24.32 0.51 6.24
N LEU A 14 -24.30 0.08 7.49
CA LEU A 14 -23.74 0.85 8.60
C LEU A 14 -22.25 0.50 8.79
N GLY A 15 -21.40 1.26 8.10
CA GLY A 15 -19.96 1.31 8.36
C GLY A 15 -19.08 0.53 7.39
N VAL A 16 -19.31 0.66 6.07
CA VAL A 16 -18.34 0.18 5.08
C VAL A 16 -17.07 1.01 5.20
N ARG A 17 -16.10 0.49 5.95
CA ARG A 17 -14.78 1.08 6.04
C ARG A 17 -13.97 0.62 4.84
N PHE A 18 -13.51 1.58 4.05
CA PHE A 18 -12.59 1.32 2.95
C PHE A 18 -11.17 1.53 3.46
N THR A 19 -10.25 0.64 3.11
CA THR A 19 -8.81 0.89 3.35
C THR A 19 -8.37 2.11 2.57
N SER A 20 -8.94 2.33 1.38
CA SER A 20 -8.68 3.50 0.54
C SER A 20 -9.15 4.84 1.12
N ALA A 21 -9.97 4.85 2.19
CA ALA A 21 -10.46 6.08 2.80
C ALA A 21 -9.38 6.86 3.56
N GLY A 22 -8.27 6.23 3.97
CA GLY A 22 -7.21 6.89 4.73
C GLY A 22 -6.74 6.07 5.93
N PRO A 23 -5.77 6.61 6.70
CA PRO A 23 -5.29 5.94 7.91
C PRO A 23 -6.45 5.73 8.91
N PRO A 24 -6.38 4.66 9.74
CA PRO A 24 -7.30 4.52 10.86
C PRO A 24 -7.37 5.81 11.67
N PRO A 25 -8.56 6.20 12.17
CA PRO A 25 -8.64 7.23 13.19
C PRO A 25 -7.72 6.81 14.34
N SER A 26 -6.75 7.66 14.65
CA SER A 26 -5.81 7.44 15.74
C SER A 26 -6.28 8.22 16.95
N ASP A 27 -6.47 7.54 18.07
CA ASP A 27 -6.70 8.24 19.33
C ASP A 27 -5.49 9.13 19.66
N PRO A 28 -5.71 10.35 20.17
CA PRO A 28 -4.62 11.18 20.62
C PRO A 28 -3.81 10.45 21.69
N PRO A 29 -2.49 10.66 21.76
CA PRO A 29 -1.66 10.01 22.77
C PRO A 29 -2.17 10.36 24.17
N LYS A 30 -2.24 9.35 25.04
CA LYS A 30 -2.76 9.50 26.41
C LYS A 30 -2.00 10.63 27.14
N PRO A 31 -2.70 11.53 27.85
CA PRO A 31 -2.07 12.59 28.63
C PRO A 31 -1.00 12.01 29.56
N GLY A 32 0.21 12.60 29.56
CA GLY A 32 1.33 12.15 30.39
C GLY A 32 2.19 11.02 29.82
N SER A 33 1.78 10.36 28.72
CA SER A 33 2.62 9.37 28.03
C SER A 33 3.89 9.99 27.44
N LEU A 34 4.95 9.17 27.24
CA LEU A 34 6.17 9.62 26.55
C LEU A 34 5.88 10.22 25.18
N MET A 35 4.96 9.60 24.43
CA MET A 35 4.52 10.09 23.12
C MET A 35 3.82 11.44 23.22
N PHE A 36 2.98 11.66 24.25
CA PHE A 36 2.34 12.95 24.48
C PHE A 36 3.36 14.05 24.78
N LYS A 37 4.35 13.77 25.64
CA LYS A 37 5.44 14.71 25.94
C LYS A 37 6.31 15.01 24.71
N TYR A 38 6.58 13.99 23.90
CA TYR A 38 7.31 14.13 22.65
C TYR A 38 6.54 14.96 21.62
N GLU A 39 5.25 14.70 21.42
CA GLU A 39 4.42 15.50 20.51
C GLU A 39 4.30 16.96 20.97
N GLN A 40 4.20 17.22 22.27
CA GLN A 40 4.26 18.58 22.81
C GLN A 40 5.61 19.26 22.54
N PHE A 41 6.72 18.53 22.68
CA PHE A 41 8.06 19.05 22.39
C PHE A 41 8.23 19.37 20.89
N VAL A 42 7.87 18.44 20.01
CA VAL A 42 7.95 18.62 18.55
C VAL A 42 6.94 19.65 18.04
N GLY A 43 5.86 19.88 18.78
CA GLY A 43 4.85 20.89 18.47
C GLY A 43 5.38 22.32 18.36
N LYS A 44 6.58 22.59 18.86
CA LYS A 44 7.31 23.85 18.64
C LYS A 44 7.68 24.09 17.17
N TRP A 45 7.74 23.04 16.35
CA TRP A 45 8.07 23.10 14.92
C TRP A 45 6.95 22.48 14.08
N PRO A 46 6.01 23.28 13.54
CA PRO A 46 4.80 22.78 12.86
C PRO A 46 5.11 21.84 11.70
N LYS A 47 6.16 22.15 10.92
CA LYS A 47 6.59 21.32 9.77
C LYS A 47 7.11 19.95 10.20
N ILE A 48 7.90 19.90 11.28
CA ILE A 48 8.44 18.64 11.83
C ILE A 48 7.31 17.83 12.45
N LEU A 49 6.37 18.48 13.14
CA LEU A 49 5.19 17.81 13.68
C LEU A 49 4.32 17.20 12.59
N ALA A 50 4.09 17.93 11.48
CA ALA A 50 3.36 17.42 10.33
C ALA A 50 4.05 16.19 9.72
N LEU A 51 5.37 16.25 9.50
CA LEU A 51 6.15 15.13 9.00
C LEU A 51 6.07 13.91 9.93
N HIS A 52 6.26 14.13 11.24
CA HIS A 52 6.15 13.07 12.24
C HIS A 52 4.78 12.41 12.23
N LYS A 53 3.69 13.20 12.17
CA LYS A 53 2.33 12.67 12.08
C LYS A 53 2.11 11.87 10.80
N THR A 54 2.62 12.34 9.66
CA THR A 54 2.56 11.61 8.38
C THR A 54 3.26 10.25 8.48
N VAL A 55 4.47 10.21 9.06
CA VAL A 55 5.22 8.97 9.26
C VAL A 55 4.49 8.03 10.21
N MET A 56 4.04 8.51 11.37
CA MET A 56 3.37 7.68 12.37
C MET A 56 2.04 7.11 11.86
N ASN A 57 1.21 7.95 11.23
CA ASN A 57 -0.07 7.53 10.70
C ASN A 57 0.07 6.62 9.48
N GLY A 58 1.01 6.93 8.58
CA GLY A 58 1.34 6.08 7.44
C GLY A 58 1.84 4.70 7.87
N SER A 59 2.72 4.63 8.87
CA SER A 59 3.20 3.36 9.41
C SER A 59 2.07 2.55 10.06
N ARG A 60 1.27 3.16 10.94
CA ARG A 60 0.11 2.47 11.56
C ARG A 60 -0.85 1.91 10.51
N TRP A 61 -1.12 2.68 9.47
CA TRP A 61 -1.98 2.25 8.38
C TRP A 61 -1.37 1.09 7.60
N CYS A 62 -0.07 1.18 7.26
CA CYS A 62 0.67 0.08 6.62
C CYS A 62 0.60 -1.21 7.45
N PHE A 63 0.85 -1.14 8.75
CA PHE A 63 0.73 -2.28 9.67
C PHE A 63 -0.69 -2.87 9.72
N SER A 64 -1.71 -2.00 9.69
CA SER A 64 -3.12 -2.43 9.65
C SER A 64 -3.41 -3.22 8.37
N ASP A 65 -3.02 -2.71 7.21
CA ASP A 65 -3.24 -3.36 5.91
C ASP A 65 -2.50 -4.70 5.84
N VAL A 66 -1.24 -4.77 6.30
CA VAL A 66 -0.48 -6.03 6.40
C VAL A 66 -1.17 -7.04 7.31
N LYS A 67 -1.65 -6.63 8.48
CA LYS A 67 -2.37 -7.50 9.41
C LYS A 67 -3.68 -8.01 8.79
N THR A 68 -4.46 -7.13 8.17
CA THR A 68 -5.70 -7.48 7.48
C THR A 68 -5.43 -8.45 6.34
N TYR A 69 -4.35 -8.25 5.57
CA TYR A 69 -3.91 -9.17 4.52
C TYR A 69 -3.65 -10.56 5.06
N TYR A 70 -2.77 -10.70 6.06
CA TYR A 70 -2.41 -12.00 6.62
C TYR A 70 -3.61 -12.73 7.22
N LYS A 71 -4.47 -12.02 7.97
CA LYS A 71 -5.68 -12.59 8.55
C LYS A 71 -6.63 -13.10 7.45
N THR A 72 -6.87 -12.27 6.44
CA THR A 72 -7.76 -12.62 5.31
C THR A 72 -7.21 -13.80 4.53
N ARG A 73 -5.90 -13.80 4.25
CA ARG A 73 -5.24 -14.89 3.54
C ARG A 73 -5.31 -16.20 4.31
N LYS A 74 -5.08 -16.16 5.62
CA LYS A 74 -5.23 -17.31 6.50
C LYS A 74 -6.64 -17.88 6.45
N SER A 75 -7.66 -17.04 6.63
CA SER A 75 -9.08 -17.48 6.58
C SER A 75 -9.46 -18.10 5.24
N LEU A 76 -9.01 -17.53 4.11
CA LEU A 76 -9.22 -18.09 2.78
C LEU A 76 -8.51 -19.44 2.60
N MET A 77 -7.28 -19.60 3.12
CA MET A 77 -6.53 -20.86 3.04
C MET A 77 -7.13 -21.96 3.92
N SER A 78 -7.67 -21.60 5.09
CA SER A 78 -8.37 -22.55 5.96
C SER A 78 -9.77 -22.93 5.49
N GLY A 79 -10.28 -22.30 4.41
CA GLY A 79 -11.65 -22.51 3.93
C GLY A 79 -12.74 -21.91 4.83
N GLU A 80 -12.37 -21.17 5.88
CA GLU A 80 -13.28 -20.53 6.84
C GLU A 80 -14.20 -19.50 6.17
N LYS A 81 -13.70 -18.83 5.12
CA LYS A 81 -14.44 -17.81 4.37
C LYS A 81 -14.26 -18.00 2.87
N LYS A 82 -15.31 -17.72 2.09
CA LYS A 82 -15.20 -17.59 0.63
C LYS A 82 -14.93 -16.13 0.27
N LEU A 83 -14.47 -15.91 -0.96
CA LEU A 83 -14.17 -14.56 -1.46
C LEU A 83 -15.38 -13.62 -1.43
N ALA A 84 -16.58 -14.18 -1.66
CA ALA A 84 -17.85 -13.46 -1.61
C ALA A 84 -18.25 -13.00 -0.19
N ASP A 85 -17.66 -13.57 0.86
CA ASP A 85 -17.97 -13.27 2.26
C ASP A 85 -17.01 -12.22 2.86
N LEU A 86 -16.06 -11.73 2.06
CA LEU A 86 -15.08 -10.73 2.50
C LEU A 86 -15.69 -9.33 2.49
N SER A 87 -15.27 -8.50 3.46
CA SER A 87 -15.60 -7.08 3.45
C SER A 87 -14.86 -6.33 2.34
N VAL A 88 -15.33 -5.12 2.01
CA VAL A 88 -14.68 -4.24 1.03
C VAL A 88 -13.22 -3.97 1.39
N GLU A 89 -12.93 -3.67 2.67
CA GLU A 89 -11.55 -3.48 3.15
C GLU A 89 -10.67 -4.72 2.90
N GLN A 90 -11.19 -5.92 3.13
CA GLN A 90 -10.46 -7.17 2.91
C GLN A 90 -10.18 -7.42 1.41
N LEU A 91 -11.16 -7.11 0.56
CA LEU A 91 -11.02 -7.23 -0.90
C LEU A 91 -10.03 -6.20 -1.47
N GLU A 92 -10.10 -4.94 -1.06
CA GLU A 92 -9.13 -3.90 -1.44
C GLU A 92 -7.71 -4.30 -1.04
N THR A 93 -7.53 -4.74 0.21
CA THR A 93 -6.23 -5.19 0.73
C THR A 93 -5.69 -6.37 -0.09
N LEU A 94 -6.54 -7.32 -0.45
CA LEU A 94 -6.15 -8.49 -1.24
C LEU A 94 -5.72 -8.10 -2.66
N VAL A 95 -6.47 -7.22 -3.32
CA VAL A 95 -6.15 -6.71 -4.66
C VAL A 95 -4.84 -5.92 -4.66
N GLN A 96 -4.62 -5.10 -3.64
CA GLN A 96 -3.46 -4.22 -3.53
C GLN A 96 -2.18 -4.95 -3.14
N SER A 97 -2.29 -6.05 -2.39
CA SER A 97 -1.14 -6.83 -1.91
C SER A 97 -0.23 -7.39 -3.02
N GLY A 98 -0.69 -7.43 -4.28
CA GLY A 98 0.10 -7.92 -5.40
C GLY A 98 1.34 -7.06 -5.73
N SER A 99 1.21 -5.74 -5.64
CA SER A 99 2.22 -4.76 -6.05
C SER A 99 2.94 -4.12 -4.87
N GLU A 100 2.22 -3.87 -3.77
CA GLU A 100 2.76 -3.09 -2.65
C GLU A 100 3.18 -3.94 -1.45
N LEU A 101 2.69 -5.18 -1.28
CA LEU A 101 3.00 -5.98 -0.10
C LEU A 101 4.51 -6.26 0.03
N ALA A 102 5.20 -6.54 -1.08
CA ALA A 102 6.64 -6.75 -1.06
C ALA A 102 7.37 -5.48 -0.58
N LYS A 103 6.94 -4.30 -1.03
CA LYS A 103 7.47 -3.01 -0.57
C LYS A 103 7.13 -2.77 0.90
N MET A 104 5.92 -3.09 1.34
CA MET A 104 5.50 -2.95 2.75
C MET A 104 6.29 -3.88 3.67
N ILE A 105 6.47 -5.15 3.30
CA ILE A 105 7.26 -6.12 4.08
C ILE A 105 8.73 -5.72 4.10
N ALA A 106 9.31 -5.37 2.94
CA ALA A 106 10.68 -4.88 2.88
C ALA A 106 10.86 -3.64 3.74
N LEU A 107 9.89 -2.71 3.70
CA LEU A 107 9.92 -1.52 4.54
C LEU A 107 9.81 -1.87 6.02
N MET A 108 8.94 -2.80 6.40
CA MET A 108 8.83 -3.27 7.79
C MET A 108 10.13 -3.90 8.28
N ILE A 109 10.81 -4.70 7.44
CA ILE A 109 12.11 -5.29 7.78
C ILE A 109 13.16 -4.19 7.94
N VAL A 110 13.26 -3.28 6.96
CA VAL A 110 14.24 -2.17 6.99
C VAL A 110 14.00 -1.23 8.18
N ILE A 111 12.74 -0.96 8.55
CA ILE A 111 12.40 -0.14 9.73
C ILE A 111 12.85 -0.83 11.02
N GLN A 112 12.88 -2.15 11.08
CA GLN A 112 13.29 -2.90 12.27
C GLN A 112 14.79 -3.15 12.37
N ILE A 113 15.55 -2.93 11.31
CA ILE A 113 17.01 -2.93 11.40
C ILE A 113 17.40 -1.64 12.14
N PRO A 114 17.97 -1.70 13.35
CA PRO A 114 18.62 -0.54 13.96
C PRO A 114 19.62 0.00 12.94
N GLY A 115 19.36 1.20 12.42
CA GLY A 115 19.91 1.62 11.14
C GLY A 115 21.40 1.93 11.15
N PRO A 116 22.03 2.06 9.96
CA PRO A 116 23.45 2.38 9.76
C PRO A 116 23.90 3.73 10.32
N GLY A 117 22.99 4.54 10.87
CA GLY A 117 23.35 5.70 11.69
C GLY A 117 24.10 5.28 12.96
N ASP A 118 23.75 4.16 13.58
CA ASP A 118 24.48 3.60 14.73
C ASP A 118 25.84 3.05 14.29
N LEU A 119 25.94 2.50 13.07
CA LEU A 119 27.20 2.03 12.49
C LEU A 119 28.10 3.20 12.06
N LEU A 120 27.52 4.29 11.55
CA LEU A 120 28.22 5.53 11.21
C LEU A 120 28.65 6.31 12.44
N ILE A 121 27.84 6.30 13.51
CA ILE A 121 28.23 6.85 14.81
C ILE A 121 29.32 5.98 15.42
N LEU A 122 29.17 4.65 15.46
CA LEU A 122 30.25 3.74 15.89
C LEU A 122 31.52 3.89 15.04
N MET A 123 31.41 4.14 13.74
CA MET A 123 32.58 4.38 12.87
C MET A 123 33.18 5.78 13.04
N LEU A 124 32.38 6.84 13.15
CA LEU A 124 32.83 8.22 13.42
C LEU A 124 33.43 8.36 14.83
N GLU A 125 32.94 7.59 15.79
CA GLU A 125 33.45 7.53 17.16
C GLU A 125 34.69 6.62 17.23
N ALA A 126 34.74 5.51 16.47
CA ALA A 126 35.95 4.71 16.31
C ALA A 126 37.10 5.49 15.63
N GLU A 127 36.79 6.43 14.72
CA GLU A 127 37.77 7.29 14.06
C GLU A 127 38.29 8.41 14.99
N LYS A 128 37.44 8.91 15.91
CA LYS A 128 37.87 9.83 16.98
C LYS A 128 38.67 9.14 18.10
N ILE A 129 38.42 7.87 18.37
CA ILE A 129 39.17 7.08 19.35
C ILE A 129 40.58 6.70 18.83
N ARG A 130 40.78 6.66 17.51
CA ARG A 130 42.09 6.36 16.90
C ARG A 130 43.16 7.43 17.12
N HIS A 131 42.76 8.65 17.52
CA HIS A 131 43.69 9.76 17.79
C HIS A 131 44.03 9.98 19.27
N ILE A 132 43.46 9.19 20.19
CA ILE A 132 43.70 9.29 21.65
C ILE A 132 44.24 7.96 22.19
N ALA A 133 45.23 7.38 21.51
CA ALA A 133 45.99 6.24 21.99
C ALA A 133 47.49 6.58 22.07
N ILE A 134 47.82 7.54 22.94
CA ILE A 134 49.13 7.61 23.58
C ILE A 134 48.85 7.35 25.07
N PHE A 135 49.49 6.33 25.64
CA PHE A 135 49.37 5.79 27.02
C PHE A 135 48.41 4.60 27.25
N GLY A 136 48.99 3.39 27.19
CA GLY A 136 49.21 2.55 28.38
C GLY A 136 48.09 1.59 28.83
N PRO A 137 48.45 0.37 29.30
CA PRO A 137 47.49 -0.64 29.77
C PRO A 137 47.23 -0.49 31.27
N LEU A 138 46.05 -0.01 31.68
CA LEU A 138 45.53 -0.29 33.02
C LEU A 138 44.01 -0.16 33.06
N THR A 139 43.34 -1.28 32.82
CA THR A 139 41.97 -1.52 33.25
C THR A 139 41.93 -1.64 34.77
N SER A 140 41.65 -0.56 35.50
CA SER A 140 41.06 -0.66 36.85
C SER A 140 40.62 0.70 37.37
N LEU A 141 39.35 1.04 37.17
CA LEU A 141 38.43 1.57 38.20
C LEU A 141 37.26 2.27 37.47
N ILE A 142 36.12 1.58 37.48
CA ILE A 142 34.74 2.12 37.37
C ILE A 142 34.53 3.12 36.22
N PRO A 143 33.95 2.72 35.06
CA PRO A 143 33.64 3.70 34.05
C PRO A 143 32.32 4.40 34.42
N ILE A 144 32.43 5.72 34.62
CA ILE A 144 31.38 6.75 34.70
C ILE A 144 30.57 6.84 33.38
N GLU A 145 30.74 5.83 32.52
CA GLU A 145 30.16 5.70 31.19
C GLU A 145 28.88 4.86 31.22
N GLY A 146 28.60 4.11 32.30
CA GLY A 146 27.34 3.36 32.44
C GLY A 146 26.09 4.21 32.15
N PRO A 147 25.96 5.44 32.70
CA PRO A 147 24.86 6.34 32.38
C PRO A 147 24.91 6.88 30.95
N LYS A 148 26.10 7.15 30.38
CA LYS A 148 26.26 7.66 29.01
C LYS A 148 25.95 6.59 27.97
N MET A 149 26.43 5.37 28.19
CA MET A 149 26.12 4.18 27.41
C MET A 149 24.67 3.75 27.59
N ALA A 150 24.07 3.91 28.77
CA ALA A 150 22.63 3.70 28.95
C ALA A 150 21.82 4.78 28.19
N ILE A 151 22.25 6.05 28.22
CA ILE A 151 21.63 7.13 27.42
C ILE A 151 21.77 6.83 25.93
N VAL A 152 22.93 6.39 25.45
CA VAL A 152 23.13 5.99 24.04
C VAL A 152 22.34 4.73 23.70
N CYS A 153 22.30 3.69 24.53
CA CYS A 153 21.49 2.49 24.29
C CYS A 153 19.99 2.72 24.41
N VAL A 154 19.55 3.75 25.14
CA VAL A 154 18.14 4.18 25.24
C VAL A 154 17.77 5.17 24.13
N LEU A 155 18.69 6.03 23.69
CA LEU A 155 18.49 7.04 22.63
C LEU A 155 18.83 6.56 21.21
N ALA A 156 19.71 5.59 21.04
CA ALA A 156 20.06 4.98 19.74
C ALA A 156 18.86 4.27 19.09
N PRO A 157 18.02 3.52 19.84
CA PRO A 157 16.73 3.06 19.30
C PRO A 157 15.67 4.18 19.23
N MET A 158 15.92 5.39 19.75
CA MET A 158 15.08 6.56 19.51
C MET A 158 15.51 7.30 18.23
N PRO A 159 14.65 8.16 17.68
CA PRO A 159 14.07 8.14 16.33
C PRO A 159 15.03 8.54 15.19
N LEU A 160 16.30 8.12 15.19
CA LEU A 160 17.23 8.41 14.09
C LEU A 160 16.88 7.65 12.80
N THR A 161 16.29 6.46 12.91
CA THR A 161 15.64 5.76 11.80
C THR A 161 14.44 6.54 11.26
N VAL A 162 13.74 7.32 12.10
CA VAL A 162 12.64 8.21 11.66
C VAL A 162 13.19 9.37 10.83
N TYR A 163 14.43 9.84 11.03
CA TYR A 163 15.03 10.87 10.19
C TYR A 163 15.54 10.32 8.86
N LEU A 164 16.14 9.12 8.82
CA LEU A 164 16.47 8.44 7.56
C LEU A 164 15.21 8.08 6.77
N PHE A 165 14.18 7.60 7.46
CA PHE A 165 12.88 7.36 6.86
C PHE A 165 12.20 8.65 6.42
N GLY A 166 12.24 9.71 7.25
CA GLY A 166 11.74 11.04 6.91
C GLY A 166 12.46 11.65 5.71
N PHE A 167 13.77 11.42 5.60
CA PHE A 167 14.56 11.78 4.42
C PHE A 167 14.09 11.00 3.19
N ALA A 168 13.91 9.68 3.30
CA ALA A 168 13.34 8.88 2.22
C ALA A 168 11.90 9.30 1.85
N VAL A 169 11.10 9.73 2.84
CA VAL A 169 9.74 10.26 2.64
C VAL A 169 9.77 11.53 1.80
N ILE A 170 10.71 12.44 2.11
CA ILE A 170 10.83 13.73 1.45
C ILE A 170 11.43 13.58 0.04
N PHE A 171 12.52 12.82 -0.10
CA PHE A 171 13.33 12.81 -1.32
C PHE A 171 13.01 11.65 -2.27
N PHE A 172 12.47 10.52 -1.77
CA PHE A 172 12.24 9.31 -2.58
C PHE A 172 10.84 8.71 -2.38
N PRO A 173 9.76 9.51 -2.45
CA PRO A 173 8.42 9.05 -2.08
C PRO A 173 7.88 7.91 -2.96
N ARG A 174 8.29 7.81 -4.23
CA ARG A 174 7.84 6.72 -5.12
C ARG A 174 8.66 5.42 -4.99
N LEU A 175 9.92 5.54 -4.60
CA LEU A 175 10.86 4.41 -4.55
C LEU A 175 10.80 3.67 -3.22
N VAL A 176 10.71 4.43 -2.13
CA VAL A 176 10.81 3.86 -0.76
C VAL A 176 9.44 3.75 -0.09
N LEU A 177 8.49 4.63 -0.42
CA LEU A 177 7.20 4.66 0.25
C LEU A 177 6.07 4.00 -0.53
N THR A 178 5.13 3.47 0.25
CA THR A 178 3.82 3.02 -0.24
C THR A 178 2.81 4.16 -0.16
N ARG A 179 1.61 3.97 -0.75
CA ARG A 179 0.53 4.97 -0.75
C ARG A 179 0.13 5.54 0.62
N HIS A 180 0.49 4.83 1.69
CA HIS A 180 0.22 5.19 3.09
C HIS A 180 0.85 6.53 3.49
N PHE A 181 1.94 6.91 2.84
CA PHE A 181 2.73 8.10 3.18
C PHE A 181 2.56 9.25 2.19
N TRP A 182 1.84 9.04 1.09
CA TRP A 182 1.65 10.04 0.05
C TRP A 182 0.55 11.04 0.42
N SER A 183 0.74 12.31 0.03
CA SER A 183 -0.34 13.30 0.00
C SER A 183 -1.40 12.91 -1.03
N ASP A 184 -2.58 13.54 -0.99
CA ASP A 184 -3.63 13.23 -1.97
C ASP A 184 -3.27 13.63 -3.40
N GLU A 185 -2.52 14.73 -3.56
CA GLU A 185 -1.94 15.16 -4.83
C GLU A 185 -0.93 14.12 -5.36
N GLN A 186 0.02 13.71 -4.51
CA GLN A 186 0.99 12.67 -4.83
C GLN A 186 0.32 11.34 -5.19
N ARG A 187 -0.74 10.95 -4.48
CA ARG A 187 -1.50 9.72 -4.80
C ARG A 187 -2.07 9.78 -6.20
N ARG A 188 -2.74 10.89 -6.56
CA ARG A 188 -3.31 11.04 -7.89
C ARG A 188 -2.22 10.94 -8.96
N GLU A 189 -1.15 11.71 -8.81
CA GLU A 189 -0.06 11.74 -9.77
C GLU A 189 0.62 10.38 -9.92
N PHE A 190 0.99 9.74 -8.80
CA PHE A 190 1.73 8.49 -8.83
C PHE A 190 0.87 7.32 -9.32
N PHE A 191 -0.41 7.28 -8.93
CA PHE A 191 -1.34 6.31 -9.48
C PHE A 191 -1.56 6.51 -10.96
N GLN A 192 -1.72 7.75 -11.44
CA GLN A 192 -1.86 8.02 -12.87
C GLN A 192 -0.65 7.49 -13.65
N LEU A 193 0.57 7.77 -13.18
CA LEU A 193 1.79 7.28 -13.82
C LEU A 193 1.86 5.75 -13.87
N GLU A 194 1.48 5.06 -12.79
CA GLU A 194 1.41 3.60 -12.78
C GLU A 194 0.32 3.05 -13.70
N VAL A 195 -0.85 3.71 -13.78
CA VAL A 195 -1.92 3.37 -14.71
C VAL A 195 -1.46 3.53 -16.15
N THR A 196 -0.80 4.64 -16.50
CA THR A 196 -0.26 4.87 -17.84
C THR A 196 0.74 3.76 -18.22
N LYS A 197 1.68 3.43 -17.34
CA LYS A 197 2.64 2.34 -17.57
C LYS A 197 1.95 0.99 -17.77
N ALA A 198 0.96 0.68 -16.93
CA ALA A 198 0.17 -0.54 -17.05
C ALA A 198 -0.58 -0.62 -18.38
N LEU A 199 -1.21 0.48 -18.80
CA LEU A 199 -1.95 0.54 -20.06
C LEU A 199 -1.03 0.42 -21.28
N ILE A 200 0.19 0.97 -21.25
CA ILE A 200 1.19 0.77 -22.31
C ILE A 200 1.54 -0.72 -22.45
N ASN A 201 1.79 -1.42 -21.33
CA ASN A 201 2.04 -2.87 -21.35
C ASN A 201 0.82 -3.63 -21.90
N GLY A 202 -0.39 -3.20 -21.53
CA GLY A 202 -1.63 -3.79 -22.03
C GLY A 202 -1.83 -3.58 -23.53
N GLU A 203 -1.53 -2.40 -24.06
CA GLU A 203 -1.57 -2.14 -25.50
C GLU A 203 -0.56 -2.99 -26.26
N GLN A 204 0.66 -3.14 -25.74
CA GLN A 204 1.66 -4.02 -26.34
C GLN A 204 1.19 -5.47 -26.33
N LEU A 205 0.61 -5.92 -25.21
CA LEU A 205 0.05 -7.27 -25.09
C LEU A 205 -1.06 -7.53 -26.10
N LEU A 206 -1.94 -6.55 -26.34
CA LEU A 206 -3.02 -6.65 -27.33
C LEU A 206 -2.53 -6.59 -28.79
N LYS A 207 -1.28 -6.18 -29.05
CA LYS A 207 -0.66 -6.32 -30.38
C LYS A 207 -0.17 -7.75 -30.62
N GLU A 208 0.28 -8.43 -29.57
CA GLU A 208 0.79 -9.81 -29.63
C GLU A 208 -0.33 -10.85 -29.53
N VAL A 209 -1.44 -10.52 -28.86
CA VAL A 209 -2.60 -11.39 -28.67
C VAL A 209 -3.79 -10.81 -29.44
N SER A 210 -4.31 -11.56 -30.42
CA SER A 210 -5.52 -11.14 -31.14
C SER A 210 -6.70 -10.98 -30.18
N VAL A 211 -7.42 -9.87 -30.31
CA VAL A 211 -8.56 -9.50 -29.45
C VAL A 211 -9.70 -10.52 -29.50
N GLU A 212 -9.80 -11.26 -30.61
CA GLU A 212 -10.84 -12.27 -30.82
C GLU A 212 -10.50 -13.62 -30.15
N THR A 213 -9.22 -13.85 -29.82
CA THR A 213 -8.71 -15.12 -29.26
C THR A 213 -7.87 -14.87 -28.02
N VAL A 214 -8.46 -14.17 -27.05
CA VAL A 214 -7.80 -13.89 -25.77
C VAL A 214 -7.49 -15.19 -25.05
N LYS A 215 -6.20 -15.52 -24.95
CA LYS A 215 -5.70 -16.73 -24.29
C LYS A 215 -5.83 -16.60 -22.77
N PRO A 216 -6.14 -17.69 -22.05
CA PRO A 216 -6.03 -17.72 -20.61
C PRO A 216 -4.56 -17.62 -20.16
N ALA A 217 -4.33 -17.20 -18.92
CA ALA A 217 -3.00 -16.84 -18.42
C ALA A 217 -1.97 -17.99 -18.42
N ASP A 218 -2.43 -19.24 -18.41
CA ASP A 218 -1.65 -20.48 -18.47
C ASP A 218 -1.14 -20.81 -19.89
N GLN A 219 -1.75 -20.23 -20.92
CA GLN A 219 -1.38 -20.44 -22.33
C GLN A 219 -0.55 -19.31 -22.92
N LEU A 220 -0.10 -18.36 -22.10
CA LEU A 220 0.71 -17.23 -22.52
C LEU A 220 2.19 -17.58 -22.53
N GLU A 221 2.88 -17.08 -23.55
CA GLU A 221 4.34 -17.13 -23.60
C GLU A 221 4.95 -16.22 -22.53
N THR A 222 6.21 -16.47 -22.16
CA THR A 222 6.90 -15.72 -21.09
C THR A 222 6.88 -14.20 -21.31
N ALA A 223 7.05 -13.74 -22.55
CA ALA A 223 7.00 -12.32 -22.89
C ALA A 223 5.60 -11.72 -22.66
N GLN A 224 4.56 -12.41 -23.13
CA GLN A 224 3.16 -12.01 -22.94
C GLN A 224 2.78 -12.02 -21.46
N LEU A 225 3.28 -13.01 -20.71
CA LEU A 225 3.08 -13.10 -19.27
C LEU A 225 3.72 -11.91 -18.56
N PHE A 226 4.91 -11.47 -18.98
CA PHE A 226 5.56 -10.28 -18.43
C PHE A 226 4.73 -9.01 -18.69
N LEU A 227 4.19 -8.84 -19.89
CA LEU A 227 3.31 -7.72 -20.22
C LEU A 227 2.00 -7.76 -19.42
N LEU A 228 1.39 -8.94 -19.26
CA LEU A 228 0.20 -9.14 -18.44
C LEU A 228 0.46 -8.78 -16.98
N HIS A 229 1.60 -9.19 -16.42
CA HIS A 229 2.01 -8.79 -15.08
C HIS A 229 2.23 -7.28 -14.97
N GLY A 230 2.83 -6.67 -15.99
CA GLY A 230 2.99 -5.23 -16.12
C GLY A 230 1.64 -4.48 -16.12
N LEU A 231 0.64 -4.99 -16.84
CA LEU A 231 -0.73 -4.46 -16.86
C LEU A 231 -1.37 -4.50 -15.46
N HIS A 232 -1.21 -5.60 -14.73
CA HIS A 232 -1.76 -5.72 -13.36
C HIS A 232 -0.86 -5.10 -12.28
N SER A 233 0.30 -4.53 -12.68
CA SER A 233 1.35 -4.00 -11.80
C SER A 233 1.85 -5.02 -10.77
N MET A 234 1.91 -6.31 -11.15
CA MET A 234 2.32 -7.40 -10.27
C MET A 234 3.73 -7.90 -10.61
N TYR A 235 4.46 -8.39 -9.61
CA TYR A 235 5.74 -9.07 -9.82
C TYR A 235 5.53 -10.49 -10.33
N LEU A 236 6.34 -10.88 -11.32
CA LEU A 236 6.43 -12.25 -11.81
C LEU A 236 7.18 -13.11 -10.77
N LEU A 237 6.45 -13.88 -9.99
CA LEU A 237 6.95 -14.81 -8.97
C LEU A 237 6.40 -16.22 -9.22
N PRO A 238 6.99 -17.28 -8.64
CA PRO A 238 6.42 -18.61 -8.72
C PRO A 238 4.93 -18.64 -8.30
N GLY A 239 4.08 -19.27 -9.11
CA GLY A 239 2.63 -19.32 -8.88
C GLY A 239 1.89 -18.01 -9.18
N SER A 240 2.46 -17.10 -9.98
CA SER A 240 1.87 -15.80 -10.24
C SER A 240 0.59 -15.82 -11.07
N THR A 241 0.40 -16.79 -11.96
CA THR A 241 -0.86 -17.00 -12.69
C THR A 241 -2.04 -17.18 -11.72
N ASN A 242 -1.87 -18.04 -10.71
CA ASN A 242 -2.84 -18.22 -9.63
C ASN A 242 -3.05 -16.94 -8.80
N ARG A 243 -2.01 -16.12 -8.62
CA ARG A 243 -2.12 -14.83 -7.91
C ARG A 243 -2.94 -13.83 -8.71
N ILE A 244 -2.71 -13.72 -10.02
CA ILE A 244 -3.49 -12.86 -10.92
C ILE A 244 -4.95 -13.32 -10.95
N GLN A 245 -5.19 -14.62 -11.07
CA GLN A 245 -6.56 -15.17 -11.09
C GLN A 245 -7.34 -14.81 -9.81
N LYS A 246 -6.73 -15.02 -8.64
CA LYS A 246 -7.32 -14.62 -7.35
C LYS A 246 -7.55 -13.11 -7.25
N ARG A 247 -6.64 -12.30 -7.80
CA ARG A 247 -6.79 -10.85 -7.85
C ARG A 247 -7.99 -10.46 -8.71
N ILE A 248 -8.22 -11.13 -9.83
CA ILE A 248 -9.37 -10.87 -10.72
C ILE A 248 -10.69 -11.23 -10.04
N GLU A 249 -10.76 -12.38 -9.38
CA GLU A 249 -11.94 -12.76 -8.63
C GLU A 249 -12.27 -11.73 -7.54
N ALA A 250 -11.24 -11.17 -6.89
CA ALA A 250 -11.41 -10.14 -5.88
C ALA A 250 -11.89 -8.82 -6.50
N LEU A 251 -11.33 -8.42 -7.66
CA LEU A 251 -11.82 -7.26 -8.41
C LEU A 251 -13.28 -7.42 -8.84
N ARG A 252 -13.69 -8.58 -9.35
CA ARG A 252 -15.09 -8.82 -9.74
C ARG A 252 -16.03 -8.75 -8.54
N SER A 253 -15.56 -9.24 -7.39
CA SER A 253 -16.31 -9.11 -6.14
C SER A 253 -16.48 -7.62 -5.78
N LEU A 254 -15.44 -6.80 -5.92
CA LEU A 254 -15.54 -5.35 -5.76
C LEU A 254 -16.46 -4.69 -6.81
N ASP A 255 -16.37 -5.08 -8.08
CA ASP A 255 -17.19 -4.54 -9.18
C ASP A 255 -18.68 -4.72 -8.93
N SER A 256 -19.08 -5.84 -8.30
CA SER A 256 -20.47 -6.08 -7.92
C SER A 256 -21.02 -5.10 -6.88
N LEU A 257 -20.13 -4.46 -6.10
CA LEU A 257 -20.47 -3.50 -5.05
C LEU A 257 -20.44 -2.05 -5.55
N ILE A 258 -19.69 -1.75 -6.62
CA ILE A 258 -19.53 -0.38 -7.13
C ILE A 258 -20.87 0.32 -7.37
N PRO A 259 -21.86 -0.25 -8.09
CA PRO A 259 -23.12 0.45 -8.37
C PRO A 259 -23.92 0.83 -7.11
N LEU A 260 -23.69 0.14 -5.98
CA LEU A 260 -24.40 0.37 -4.73
C LEU A 260 -23.71 1.43 -3.87
N GLU A 261 -22.39 1.51 -3.94
CA GLU A 261 -21.57 2.31 -3.01
C GLU A 261 -21.00 3.57 -3.63
N ILE A 262 -21.03 3.71 -4.97
CA ILE A 262 -20.33 4.78 -5.70
C ILE A 262 -20.72 6.20 -5.26
N GLU A 263 -21.98 6.43 -4.88
CA GLU A 263 -22.44 7.75 -4.45
C GLU A 263 -21.84 8.18 -3.11
N GLN A 264 -21.51 7.21 -2.26
CA GLN A 264 -20.92 7.46 -0.94
C GLN A 264 -19.40 7.60 -1.01
N MET A 265 -18.78 7.31 -2.16
CA MET A 265 -17.33 7.38 -2.30
C MET A 265 -16.83 8.83 -2.34
N ASN A 266 -15.83 9.11 -1.51
CA ASN A 266 -15.03 10.31 -1.61
C ASN A 266 -14.04 10.21 -2.79
N GLU A 267 -13.42 11.33 -3.14
CA GLU A 267 -12.53 11.41 -4.29
C GLU A 267 -11.32 10.46 -4.16
N ARG A 268 -10.76 10.32 -2.96
CA ARG A 268 -9.65 9.40 -2.69
C ARG A 268 -10.03 7.95 -3.00
N GLN A 269 -11.22 7.52 -2.60
CA GLN A 269 -11.75 6.18 -2.88
C GLN A 269 -12.01 5.97 -4.37
N LEU A 270 -12.51 6.98 -5.07
CA LEU A 270 -12.74 6.92 -6.53
C LEU A 270 -11.41 6.79 -7.29
N ILE A 271 -10.41 7.62 -6.96
CA ILE A 271 -9.07 7.55 -7.54
C ILE A 271 -8.47 6.15 -7.32
N PHE A 272 -8.57 5.62 -6.10
CA PHE A 272 -8.07 4.28 -5.80
C PHE A 272 -8.79 3.19 -6.61
N ASN A 273 -10.12 3.28 -6.71
CA ASN A 273 -10.90 2.31 -7.47
C ASN A 273 -10.61 2.35 -8.98
N CYS A 274 -10.33 3.53 -9.54
CA CYS A 274 -9.79 3.67 -10.90
C CYS A 274 -8.39 3.05 -11.01
N TYR A 275 -7.50 3.32 -10.05
CA TYR A 275 -6.14 2.79 -10.03
C TYR A 275 -6.07 1.26 -10.04
N ILE A 276 -6.84 0.59 -9.17
CA ILE A 276 -6.79 -0.89 -9.08
C ILE A 276 -7.34 -1.58 -10.33
N ARG A 277 -8.18 -0.87 -11.12
CA ARG A 277 -8.75 -1.30 -12.40
C ARG A 277 -7.98 -0.77 -13.61
N LYS A 278 -6.92 0.02 -13.40
CA LYS A 278 -6.14 0.66 -14.46
C LYS A 278 -7.00 1.50 -15.41
N ILE A 279 -7.98 2.21 -14.85
CA ILE A 279 -8.78 3.20 -15.56
C ILE A 279 -8.02 4.52 -15.51
N ASP A 280 -7.96 5.23 -16.64
CA ASP A 280 -7.32 6.54 -16.72
C ASP A 280 -7.92 7.55 -15.72
N ILE A 281 -7.08 8.10 -14.86
CA ILE A 281 -7.46 9.04 -13.79
C ILE A 281 -7.33 10.48 -14.30
N GLY A 282 -6.21 10.79 -14.98
CA GLY A 282 -5.94 12.09 -15.59
C GLY A 282 -6.26 13.29 -14.70
N SER A 283 -6.77 14.35 -15.35
CA SER A 283 -7.33 15.54 -14.69
C SER A 283 -8.84 15.42 -14.41
N LYS A 284 -9.39 14.19 -14.40
CA LYS A 284 -10.83 13.98 -14.22
C LYS A 284 -11.27 14.44 -12.83
N ASN A 285 -12.39 15.17 -12.82
CA ASN A 285 -13.08 15.55 -11.59
C ASN A 285 -13.85 14.35 -10.99
N LYS A 286 -14.39 14.53 -9.77
CA LYS A 286 -15.10 13.50 -9.03
C LYS A 286 -16.21 12.80 -9.85
N GLU A 287 -17.05 13.57 -10.54
CA GLU A 287 -18.19 13.03 -11.29
C GLU A 287 -17.72 12.28 -12.55
N GLN A 288 -16.69 12.77 -13.24
CA GLN A 288 -16.07 12.07 -14.37
C GLN A 288 -15.42 10.75 -13.95
N LEU A 289 -14.82 10.69 -12.76
CA LEU A 289 -14.28 9.45 -12.19
C LEU A 289 -15.39 8.44 -11.89
N LYS A 290 -16.53 8.89 -11.32
CA LYS A 290 -17.69 8.04 -11.08
C LYS A 290 -18.22 7.44 -12.39
N THR A 291 -18.44 8.28 -13.41
CA THR A 291 -18.93 7.83 -14.71
C THR A 291 -17.97 6.82 -15.33
N SER A 292 -16.65 7.10 -15.32
CA SER A 292 -15.64 6.18 -15.85
C SER A 292 -15.66 4.81 -15.14
N LEU A 293 -15.87 4.79 -13.82
CA LEU A 293 -16.01 3.58 -13.02
C LEU A 293 -17.28 2.79 -13.36
N LEU A 294 -18.42 3.46 -13.50
CA LEU A 294 -19.68 2.82 -13.88
C LEU A 294 -19.61 2.23 -15.29
N ASP A 295 -19.04 2.97 -16.23
CA ASP A 295 -18.85 2.52 -17.61
C ASP A 295 -17.94 1.29 -17.67
N TYR A 296 -16.85 1.30 -16.90
CA TYR A 296 -15.96 0.14 -16.79
C TYR A 296 -16.65 -1.09 -16.20
N VAL A 297 -17.41 -0.93 -15.11
CA VAL A 297 -18.14 -2.04 -14.49
C VAL A 297 -19.21 -2.59 -15.44
N LYS A 298 -19.93 -1.71 -16.14
CA LYS A 298 -20.90 -2.10 -17.16
C LYS A 298 -20.23 -2.86 -18.30
N PHE A 299 -19.10 -2.37 -18.79
CA PHE A 299 -18.29 -2.99 -19.85
C PHE A 299 -17.82 -4.39 -19.46
N THR A 300 -17.35 -4.57 -18.23
CA THR A 300 -16.78 -5.83 -17.75
C THR A 300 -17.80 -6.84 -17.22
N SER A 301 -19.04 -6.40 -16.94
CA SER A 301 -20.08 -7.20 -16.28
C SER A 301 -20.32 -8.58 -16.92
N ARG A 302 -20.27 -8.67 -18.24
CA ARG A 302 -20.56 -9.89 -19.02
C ARG A 302 -19.32 -10.66 -19.47
N MET A 303 -18.12 -10.17 -19.15
CA MET A 303 -16.88 -10.80 -19.61
C MET A 303 -16.58 -12.09 -18.84
N PRO A 304 -16.08 -13.15 -19.49
CA PRO A 304 -15.49 -14.28 -18.77
C PRO A 304 -14.16 -13.86 -18.12
N ASN A 305 -13.70 -14.61 -17.11
CA ASN A 305 -12.47 -14.27 -16.37
C ASN A 305 -11.23 -14.24 -17.28
N SER A 306 -11.17 -15.11 -18.30
CA SER A 306 -10.09 -15.13 -19.29
C SER A 306 -9.99 -13.81 -20.06
N THR A 307 -11.11 -13.19 -20.42
CA THR A 307 -11.14 -11.88 -21.09
C THR A 307 -10.95 -10.73 -20.11
N TYR A 308 -11.47 -10.87 -18.88
CA TYR A 308 -11.33 -9.85 -17.83
C TYR A 308 -9.85 -9.55 -17.50
N LEU A 309 -8.95 -10.53 -17.68
CA LEU A 309 -7.49 -10.34 -17.60
C LEU A 309 -6.98 -9.12 -18.40
N TYR A 310 -7.66 -8.79 -19.49
CA TYR A 310 -7.27 -7.76 -20.46
C TYR A 310 -8.21 -6.56 -20.42
N ALA A 311 -9.21 -6.57 -19.53
CA ALA A 311 -10.32 -5.62 -19.50
C ALA A 311 -9.86 -4.16 -19.54
N SER A 312 -8.82 -3.80 -18.79
CA SER A 312 -8.33 -2.41 -18.74
C SER A 312 -7.76 -1.92 -20.07
N ALA A 313 -7.00 -2.77 -20.76
CA ALA A 313 -6.43 -2.44 -22.07
C ALA A 313 -7.53 -2.40 -23.14
N LEU A 314 -8.46 -3.35 -23.10
CA LEU A 314 -9.63 -3.39 -24.00
C LEU A 314 -10.55 -2.19 -23.79
N PHE A 315 -10.79 -1.79 -22.54
CA PHE A 315 -11.61 -0.64 -22.20
C PHE A 315 -10.99 0.65 -22.75
N LYS A 316 -9.67 0.84 -22.60
CA LYS A 316 -8.97 1.98 -23.19
C LYS A 316 -9.11 2.01 -24.72
N LYS A 317 -8.97 0.86 -25.37
CA LYS A 317 -9.12 0.76 -26.83
C LYS A 317 -10.52 1.13 -27.31
N ASN A 318 -11.57 0.86 -26.52
CA ASN A 318 -12.95 1.21 -26.87
C ASN A 318 -13.32 2.68 -26.62
N LEU A 319 -12.49 3.43 -25.90
CA LEU A 319 -12.69 4.86 -25.66
C LEU A 319 -12.04 5.74 -26.74
N ASN A 320 -11.15 5.17 -27.55
CA ASN A 320 -10.43 5.84 -28.65
C ASN A 320 -10.97 5.36 -30.00
#